data_AF-A0AAV1UD14-F1
#
_entry.id   AF-A0AAV1UD14-F1
#
_cell.length_a   1.000
_cell.length_b   1.000
_cell.length_c   1.000
_cell.angle_alpha   90.00
_cell.angle_beta   90.00
_cell.angle_gamma   90.00
#
_symmetry.space_group_name_H-M   'P 1'
#
loop_
_entity.id
_entity.type
_entity.pdbx_description
1 polymer ?
#
loop_
_entity_poly.entity_id
_entity_poly.type
_entity_poly.pdbx_seq_one_letter_code
_entity_poly.pdbx_strand_id
1 'polypeptide(L)' 'MEVNSLDGSKYLLLIVDEASGCMKGSYLSVKSESENYITRYITMVQTQFGKKVKFVRHDGAREFATNSLQEFYEEEGVE' A
#
# COMPACT_ATOMS: atom_id res chain seq x y z
N MET A 1 -10.84 -2.82 -23.06
CA MET A 1 -10.52 -4.24 -22.81
C MET A 1 -9.48 -4.25 -21.71
N GLU A 2 -9.74 -4.95 -20.61
CA GLU A 2 -8.72 -5.13 -19.57
C GLU A 2 -7.59 -5.99 -20.14
N VAL A 3 -6.35 -5.56 -19.95
CA VAL A 3 -5.16 -6.26 -20.43
C VAL A 3 -4.33 -6.62 -19.21
N ASN A 4 -4.03 -7.90 -19.05
CA ASN A 4 -3.16 -8.36 -17.97
C ASN A 4 -1.74 -7.80 -18.19
N SER A 5 -1.00 -7.59 -17.11
CA SER A 5 0.43 -7.33 -17.18
C SER A 5 1.20 -8.56 -17.71
N LEU A 6 2.51 -8.38 -17.95
CA LEU A 6 3.39 -9.41 -18.50
C LEU A 6 3.45 -10.68 -17.62
N ASP A 7 3.26 -10.54 -16.32
CA ASP A 7 3.21 -11.63 -15.34
C ASP A 7 1.80 -12.21 -15.13
N GLY A 8 0.79 -11.71 -15.85
CA GLY A 8 -0.60 -12.16 -15.73
C GLY A 8 -1.40 -11.47 -14.63
N SER A 9 -0.80 -10.55 -13.87
CA SER A 9 -1.50 -9.73 -12.87
C SER A 9 -2.54 -8.82 -13.52
N LYS A 10 -3.60 -8.51 -12.77
CA LYS A 10 -4.80 -7.79 -13.28
C LYS A 10 -4.96 -6.40 -12.69
N TYR A 11 -4.36 -6.14 -11.53
CA TYR A 11 -4.52 -4.90 -10.81
C TYR A 11 -3.16 -4.23 -10.62
N LEU A 12 -3.17 -2.90 -10.55
CA LEU A 12 -2.03 -2.10 -10.16
C LEU A 12 -2.37 -1.39 -8.85
N LEU A 13 -1.59 -1.66 -7.80
CA LEU A 13 -1.57 -0.82 -6.61
C LEU A 13 -0.56 0.31 -6.83
N LEU A 14 -1.01 1.55 -6.71
CA LEU A 14 -0.16 2.73 -6.77
C LEU A 14 -0.16 3.41 -5.40
N ILE A 15 1.01 3.53 -4.79
CA ILE A 15 1.22 4.28 -3.55
C ILE A 15 1.98 5.56 -3.90
N VAL A 16 1.48 6.70 -3.43
CA VAL A 16 2.15 8.00 -3.57
C VAL A 16 2.62 8.44 -2.20
N ASP A 17 3.93 8.65 -2.06
CA ASP A 17 4.49 9.33 -0.90
C ASP A 17 4.39 10.85 -1.12
N GLU A 18 3.43 11.49 -0.45
CA GLU A 18 3.19 12.93 -0.58
C GLU A 18 4.41 13.77 -0.17
N ALA A 19 5.27 13.30 0.74
CA ALA A 19 6.41 14.07 1.23
C ALA A 19 7.55 14.15 0.21
N SER A 20 7.79 13.05 -0.52
CA SER A 20 8.86 12.97 -1.53
C SER A 20 8.38 13.13 -2.97
N GLY A 21 7.07 13.00 -3.21
CA GLY A 21 6.48 12.88 -4.55
C GLY A 21 6.79 11.53 -5.23
N CYS A 22 7.41 10.59 -4.51
CA CYS A 22 7.74 9.28 -5.04
C CYS A 22 6.49 8.43 -5.26
N MET A 23 6.45 7.71 -6.36
CA MET A 23 5.38 6.77 -6.68
C MET A 23 5.91 5.34 -6.68
N LYS A 24 5.22 4.45 -5.99
CA LYS A 24 5.51 3.02 -5.96
C LYS A 24 4.34 2.24 -6.57
N GLY A 25 4.60 1.58 -7.70
CA GLY A 25 3.66 0.65 -8.33
C GLY A 25 3.97 -0.81 -7.96
N SER A 26 2.91 -1.60 -7.72
CA SER A 26 2.97 -3.05 -7.52
C SER A 26 1.86 -3.74 -8.31
N TYR A 27 2.20 -4.79 -9.06
CA TYR A 27 1.24 -5.60 -9.79
C TYR A 27 0.61 -6.64 -8.88
N LEU A 28 -0.71 -6.75 -8.89
CA LEU A 28 -1.47 -7.70 -8.08
C LEU A 28 -2.27 -8.66 -8.96
N SER A 29 -2.19 -9.95 -8.64
CA SER A 29 -3.05 -10.97 -9.23
C SER A 29 -4.47 -10.89 -8.66
N VAL A 30 -4.59 -10.55 -7.37
CA VAL A 30 -5.88 -10.33 -6.70
C VAL A 30 -5.82 -9.10 -5.81
N LYS A 31 -6.95 -8.38 -5.68
CA LYS A 31 -7.02 -7.13 -4.89
C LYS A 31 -6.60 -7.29 -3.43
N SER A 32 -6.87 -8.44 -2.81
CA SER A 32 -6.52 -8.70 -1.40
C SER A 32 -5.01 -8.74 -1.12
N GLU A 33 -4.16 -8.77 -2.16
CA GLU A 33 -2.72 -8.63 -1.98
C GLU A 33 -2.31 -7.21 -1.57
N SER A 34 -3.17 -6.21 -1.77
CA SER A 34 -2.92 -4.80 -1.46
C SER A 34 -2.36 -4.59 -0.05
N GLU A 35 -2.96 -5.23 0.94
CA GLU A 35 -2.61 -5.11 2.35
C GLU A 35 -1.14 -5.46 2.60
N ASN A 36 -0.67 -6.58 2.04
CA ASN A 36 0.72 -7.00 2.18
C ASN A 36 1.68 -5.98 1.55
N TYR A 37 1.34 -5.46 0.37
CA TYR A 37 2.16 -4.45 -0.29
C TYR A 37 2.19 -3.12 0.45
N ILE A 38 1.07 -2.69 1.04
CA ILE A 38 0.97 -1.44 1.82
C ILE A 38 1.82 -1.54 3.08
N THR A 39 1.58 -2.56 3.90
CA THR A 39 2.33 -2.78 5.15
C THR A 39 3.83 -2.89 4.89
N ARG A 40 4.23 -3.68 3.90
CA ARG A 40 5.64 -3.82 3.49
C ARG A 40 6.24 -2.50 3.01
N TYR A 41 5.51 -1.71 2.23
CA TYR A 41 5.99 -0.42 1.77
C TYR A 41 6.23 0.54 2.94
N ILE A 42 5.28 0.61 3.89
CA ILE A 42 5.41 1.41 5.11
C ILE A 42 6.63 0.98 5.90
N THR A 43 6.77 -0.31 6.24
CA THR A 43 7.95 -0.80 6.99
C THR A 43 9.27 -0.49 6.26
N MET A 44 9.29 -0.64 4.93
CA MET A 44 10.46 -0.35 4.11
C MET A 44 10.85 1.12 4.17
N VAL A 45 9.93 2.07 3.95
CA VAL A 45 10.26 3.49 3.97
C VAL A 45 10.66 3.95 5.37
N GLN A 46 10.01 3.42 6.41
CA GLN A 46 10.36 3.75 7.79
C GLN A 46 11.77 3.28 8.15
N THR A 47 12.13 2.07 7.72
CA THR A 47 13.47 1.50 7.95
C THR A 47 14.55 2.21 7.12
N GLN A 48 14.27 2.45 5.83
CA GLN A 48 15.25 2.99 4.89
C GLN A 48 15.57 4.46 5.17
N PHE A 49 14.57 5.26 5.57
CA PHE A 49 14.74 6.70 5.75
C PHE A 49 14.75 7.14 7.22
N GLY A 50 14.45 6.24 8.17
CA GLY A 50 14.32 6.58 9.58
C GLY A 50 13.19 7.57 9.87
N LYS A 51 12.16 7.60 9.01
CA LYS A 51 11.01 8.52 9.11
C LYS A 51 9.73 7.71 9.26
N LYS A 52 8.93 7.99 10.28
CA LYS A 52 7.61 7.36 10.44
C LYS A 52 6.61 7.90 9.41
N VAL A 53 5.83 7.01 8.81
CA VAL A 53 4.62 7.37 8.07
C VAL A 53 3.61 7.93 9.08
N LYS A 54 2.88 8.98 8.70
CA LYS A 54 1.98 9.69 9.63
C LYS A 54 0.51 9.40 9.37
N PHE A 55 0.14 9.34 8.11
CA PHE A 55 -1.22 8.99 7.71
C PHE A 55 -1.20 8.26 6.38
N VAL A 56 -2.22 7.45 6.13
CA VAL A 56 -2.48 6.81 4.84
C VAL A 56 -3.86 7.21 4.35
N ARG A 57 -3.94 7.83 3.17
CA ARG A 57 -5.22 8.19 2.54
C ARG A 57 -5.58 7.18 1.46
N HIS A 58 -6.80 6.64 1.52
CA HIS A 58 -7.38 5.79 0.49
C HIS A 58 -8.87 6.13 0.29
N ASP A 59 -9.48 5.60 -0.75
CA ASP A 59 -10.88 5.87 -1.17
C ASP A 59 -11.95 5.10 -0.38
N GLY A 60 -11.56 4.41 0.71
CA GLY A 60 -12.45 3.55 1.49
C GLY A 60 -12.78 2.20 0.85
N ALA A 61 -12.13 1.80 -0.26
CA ALA A 61 -12.36 0.47 -0.83
C ALA A 61 -12.03 -0.66 0.16
N ARG A 62 -12.73 -1.79 0.05
CA ARG A 62 -12.67 -2.88 1.03
C ARG A 62 -11.27 -3.49 1.15
N GLU A 63 -10.52 -3.52 0.06
CA GLU A 63 -9.11 -3.96 0.03
C GLU A 63 -8.15 -3.06 0.83
N PHE A 64 -8.60 -1.89 1.27
CA PHE A 64 -7.83 -0.94 2.08
C PHE A 64 -8.43 -0.70 3.48
N ALA A 65 -9.58 -1.30 3.77
CA ALA A 65 -10.33 -1.11 5.02
C ALA A 65 -10.55 -2.46 5.75
N THR A 66 -9.48 -3.25 5.86
CA THR A 66 -9.50 -4.52 6.60
C THR A 66 -9.12 -4.30 8.07
N ASN A 67 -9.63 -5.13 8.97
CA ASN A 67 -9.31 -5.04 10.40
C ASN A 67 -7.81 -5.22 10.65
N SER A 68 -7.15 -6.12 9.92
CA SER A 68 -5.72 -6.38 10.05
C SER A 68 -4.86 -5.21 9.60
N LEU A 69 -5.27 -4.49 8.55
CA LEU A 69 -4.58 -3.27 8.13
C LEU A 69 -4.77 -2.13 9.13
N GLN A 70 -5.97 -2.02 9.73
CA GLN A 70 -6.23 -1.08 10.81
C GLN A 70 -5.38 -1.39 12.06
N GLU A 71 -5.33 -2.65 12.49
CA GLU A 71 -4.47 -3.09 13.62
C GLU A 71 -3.00 -2.74 13.36
N PHE A 72 -2.51 -2.98 12.14
CA PHE A 72 -1.16 -2.58 11.74
C PHE A 72 -0.94 -1.06 11.84
N TYR A 73 -1.90 -0.24 11.39
CA TYR A 73 -1.78 1.22 11.50
C TYR A 73 -1.76 1.68 12.95
N GLU A 74 -2.58 1.08 13.82
CA GLU A 74 -2.60 1.37 15.26
C GLU A 74 -1.26 1.01 15.93
N GLU A 75 -0.67 -0.14 15.59
CA GLU A 75 0.63 -0.57 16.10
C GLU A 75 1.79 0.33 15.64
N GLU A 76 1.77 0.76 14.37
CA GLU A 76 2.79 1.64 13.81
C GLU A 76 2.62 3.12 14.22
N GLY A 77 1.43 3.48 14.70
CA GLY A 77 1.03 4.86 15.00
C GLY A 77 0.80 5.69 13.75
N VAL A 78 0.14 5.10 12.75
CA VAL A 78 -0.27 5.69 11.48
C VAL A 78 -1.77 6.02 11.54
N GLU A 79 -2.17 7.20 11.07
CA GLU A 79 -3.56 7.66 10.97
C GLU A 79 -4.26 7.23 9.66
#